data_AF-F8U066-F1
#
_entry.id   AF-F8U066-F1
#
_cell.length_a   1.000
_cell.length_b   1.000
_cell.length_c   1.000
_cell.angle_alpha   90.00
_cell.angle_beta   90.00
_cell.angle_gamma   90.00
#
_symmetry.space_group_name_H-M   'P 1'
#
loop_
_entity.id
_entity.type
_entity.pdbx_description
1 polymer ?
#
loop_
_entity_poly.entity_id
_entity_poly.type
_entity_poly.pdbx_seq_one_letter_code
_entity_poly.pdbx_strand_id
1 'polypeptide(L)' 'EQLMQLYCARQRRRLNRGLRRKQQSLLKRLRKAKKEAPPMEKPEVVKTHLRDMVILPEMVGS' A
#
# COMPACT_ATOMS: atom_id res chain seq x y z
N GLU A 1 -11.31 -9.25 3.59
CA GLU A 1 -12.15 -9.61 2.42
C GLU A 1 -13.20 -8.56 2.05
N GLN A 2 -13.82 -7.87 3.02
CA GLN A 2 -14.80 -6.80 2.77
C GLN A 2 -14.30 -5.69 1.82
N LEU A 3 -13.03 -5.27 1.95
CA LEU A 3 -12.44 -4.24 1.09
C LEU A 3 -12.42 -4.62 -0.40
N MET A 4 -12.34 -5.92 -0.72
CA MET A 4 -12.29 -6.35 -2.11
C MET A 4 -13.63 -6.13 -2.81
N GLN A 5 -14.75 -6.29 -2.10
CA GLN A 5 -16.09 -6.11 -2.67
C GLN A 5 -16.36 -4.65 -3.07
N LEU A 6 -15.71 -3.70 -2.41
CA LEU A 6 -15.84 -2.27 -2.68
C LEU A 6 -15.01 -1.80 -3.90
N TYR A 7 -14.09 -2.62 -4.41
CA TYR A 7 -13.22 -2.25 -5.52
C TYR A 7 -13.78 -2.64 -6.90
N CYS A 8 -13.40 -1.88 -7.93
CA CYS A 8 -13.74 -2.18 -9.32
C CYS A 8 -13.12 -3.51 -9.78
N ALA A 9 -13.66 -4.08 -10.87
CA ALA A 9 -13.28 -5.41 -11.36
C ALA A 9 -11.76 -5.59 -11.58
N ARG A 10 -11.05 -4.55 -12.07
CA ARG A 10 -9.59 -4.59 -12.30
C ARG A 10 -8.79 -4.78 -11.01
N GLN A 11 -9.12 -4.02 -9.97
CA GLN A 11 -8.44 -4.07 -8.67
C GLN A 11 -8.73 -5.39 -7.97
N ARG A 12 -9.99 -5.86 -7.99
CA ARG A 12 -10.39 -7.19 -7.50
C ARG A 12 -9.59 -8.31 -8.16
N ARG A 13 -9.51 -8.33 -9.50
CA ARG A 13 -8.74 -9.35 -10.25
C ARG A 13 -7.28 -9.37 -9.82
N ARG A 14 -6.70 -8.21 -9.53
CA ARG A 14 -5.31 -8.10 -9.10
C ARG A 14 -5.10 -8.61 -7.68
N LEU A 15 -5.98 -8.26 -6.75
CA LEU A 15 -5.91 -8.73 -5.37
C LEU A 15 -6.17 -10.25 -5.27
N ASN A 16 -7.10 -10.79 -6.06
CA ASN A 16 -7.36 -12.24 -6.16
C ASN A 16 -6.16 -13.05 -6.66
N ARG A 17 -5.30 -12.45 -7.49
CA ARG A 17 -4.05 -13.07 -7.98
C ARG A 17 -2.92 -13.02 -6.95
N GLY A 18 -3.10 -12.28 -5.86
CA GLY A 18 -2.11 -12.13 -4.80
C GLY A 18 -1.06 -11.03 -5.04
N LEU A 19 -0.42 -10.62 -3.95
CA LEU A 19 0.68 -9.65 -3.96
C LEU A 19 2.02 -10.40 -4.10
N ARG A 20 2.86 -9.99 -5.06
CA ARG A 20 4.22 -10.53 -5.22
C ARG A 20 5.16 -9.94 -4.15
N ARG A 21 6.32 -10.58 -3.96
CA ARG A 21 7.34 -10.18 -2.95
C ARG A 21 7.73 -8.68 -3.02
N LYS A 22 7.80 -8.09 -4.21
CA LYS A 22 8.13 -6.67 -4.39
C LYS A 22 7.09 -5.74 -3.74
N GLN A 23 5.79 -6.04 -3.88
CA GLN A 23 4.73 -5.24 -3.24
C GLN A 23 4.73 -5.41 -1.72
N GLN A 24 5.01 -6.62 -1.21
CA GLN A 24 5.11 -6.85 0.23
C GLN A 24 6.27 -6.07 0.86
N SER A 25 7.42 -6.01 0.18
CA SER A 25 8.57 -5.20 0.62
C SER A 25 8.23 -3.71 0.70
N LEU A 26 7.52 -3.18 -0.30
CA LEU A 26 7.05 -1.79 -0.28
C LEU A 26 6.14 -1.53 0.93
N LEU A 27 5.16 -2.41 1.16
CA LEU A 27 4.20 -2.26 2.25
C LEU A 27 4.91 -2.24 3.62
N LYS A 28 5.94 -3.09 3.80
CA LYS A 28 6.76 -3.10 5.02
C LYS A 28 7.51 -1.78 5.23
N ARG A 29 8.08 -1.20 4.17
CA ARG A 29 8.78 0.10 4.25
C ARG A 29 7.83 1.24 4.62
N LEU A 30 6.63 1.25 4.03
CA LEU A 30 5.61 2.27 4.33
C LEU A 30 5.08 2.15 5.77
N ARG A 31 4.81 0.94 6.25
CA ARG A 31 4.42 0.71 7.65
C ARG A 31 5.49 1.16 8.64
N LYS A 32 6.76 0.95 8.31
CA LYS A 32 7.89 1.43 9.12
C LYS A 32 7.92 2.96 9.17
N ALA A 33 7.92 3.61 8.00
CA ALA A 33 7.93 5.08 7.90
C ALA A 33 6.76 5.74 8.63
N LYS A 34 5.56 5.16 8.53
CA LYS A 34 4.35 5.65 9.21
C LYS A 34 4.39 5.45 10.73
N LYS A 35 5.09 4.43 11.23
CA LYS A 35 5.26 4.17 12.67
C LYS A 35 6.31 5.08 13.32
N GLU A 36 7.35 5.41 12.58
CA GLU A 36 8.46 6.25 13.06
C GLU A 36 8.15 7.74 13.02
N ALA A 37 7.14 8.15 12.24
CA ALA A 37 6.73 9.55 12.16
C ALA A 37 6.02 10.02 13.43
N PRO A 38 6.37 11.21 13.96
CA PRO A 38 5.66 11.81 15.08
C PRO A 38 4.22 12.17 14.67
N PRO A 39 3.28 12.14 15.64
CA PRO A 39 1.89 12.49 15.37
C PRO A 39 1.81 13.90 14.78
N MET A 40 1.09 14.05 13.67
CA MET A 40 0.85 15.30 12.91
C MET A 40 1.94 15.71 11.90
N GLU A 41 3.08 15.03 11.83
CA GLU A 41 4.08 15.27 10.78
C GLU A 41 3.95 14.30 9.60
N LYS A 42 4.41 14.74 8.42
CA LYS A 42 4.43 13.89 7.23
C LYS A 42 5.58 12.87 7.36
N PRO A 43 5.31 11.56 7.23
CA PRO A 43 6.36 10.54 7.25
C PRO A 43 7.32 10.67 6.07
N GLU A 44 8.47 10.00 6.16
CA GLU A 44 9.49 10.02 5.11
C GLU A 44 8.97 9.43 3.79
N VAL A 45 9.23 10.14 2.68
CA VAL A 45 8.76 9.76 1.34
C VAL A 45 9.48 8.51 0.84
N VAL A 46 8.74 7.41 0.70
CA VAL A 46 9.27 6.15 0.16
C VAL A 46 9.23 6.15 -1.36
N LYS A 47 10.40 6.30 -2.01
CA LYS A 47 10.54 6.25 -3.47
C LYS A 47 10.38 4.81 -4.02
N THR A 48 9.58 4.65 -5.07
CA THR A 48 9.26 3.36 -5.69
C THR A 48 9.05 3.48 -7.21
N HIS A 49 9.56 2.49 -7.95
CA HIS A 49 9.31 2.33 -9.40
C HIS A 49 8.04 1.50 -9.70
N LEU A 50 7.40 0.92 -8.68
CA LEU A 50 6.21 0.09 -8.84
C LEU A 50 4.98 0.98 -9.09
N ARG A 51 4.66 1.24 -10.36
CA ARG A 51 3.47 2.00 -10.77
C ARG A 51 2.18 1.19 -10.75
N ASP A 52 2.33 -0.12 -10.63
CA ASP A 52 1.23 -1.05 -10.85
C ASP A 52 0.42 -1.26 -9.55
N MET A 53 0.94 -0.87 -8.39
CA MET A 53 0.33 -1.20 -7.10
C MET A 53 -1.00 -0.46 -6.89
N VAL A 54 -2.02 -1.20 -6.44
CA VAL A 54 -3.28 -0.59 -6.01
C VAL A 54 -3.02 0.14 -4.69
N ILE A 55 -3.51 1.37 -4.58
CA ILE A 55 -3.45 2.14 -3.34
C ILE A 55 -4.29 1.42 -2.29
N LEU A 56 -3.63 0.87 -1.28
CA LEU A 56 -4.30 0.31 -0.11
C LEU A 56 -4.53 1.41 0.93
N PRO A 57 -5.56 1.29 1.80
CA PRO A 57 -5.81 2.26 2.88
C PRO A 57 -4.60 2.48 3.78
N GLU A 58 -3.77 1.46 3.97
CA GLU A 58 -2.53 1.55 4.76
C GLU A 58 -1.50 2.54 4.18
N MET A 59 -1.58 2.82 2.87
CA MET A 59 -0.69 3.75 2.16
C MET A 59 -1.18 5.20 2.24
N VAL A 60 -2.35 5.45 2.83
CA VAL A 60 -2.92 6.80 2.95
C VAL A 60 -2.29 7.51 4.13
N GLY A 61 -1.79 8.73 3.89
CA GLY A 61 -1.04 9.51 4.88
C GLY A 61 0.43 9.09 5.01
N SER A 62 1.00 8.52 3.95
CA SER A 62 2.43 8.20 3.81
C SER A 62 3.06 8.86 2.59
#